data_AF-A0AAD8YIB1-F1
#
_entry.id   AF-A0AAD8YIB1-F1
#
_cell.length_a   1.000
_cell.length_b   1.000
_cell.length_c   1.000
_cell.angle_alpha   90.00
_cell.angle_beta   90.00
_cell.angle_gamma   90.00
#
_symmetry.space_group_name_H-M   'P 1'
#
loop_
_entity.id
_entity.type
_entity.pdbx_description
1 polymer ?
#
loop_
_entity_poly.entity_id
_entity_poly.type
_entity_poly.pdbx_seq_one_letter_code
_entity_poly.pdbx_strand_id
1 'polypeptide(L)'
;MSASVYPKAASYFHWLVAAPLIGSIGCVLKCQQSPKEEKGKWMYRHKSLGLLTGIIVAPRLGYRLFNAARYQIGHPSGTSPIEGKVADLSHAALYAFMTIMPASGIAMGYYGGKGLPFFWTTIPGAATPNGSIAKNSFSIHKTLGTYGKYLIPIHMGGAVKHSVFGNGIWHRINPFSKPMH
;
A
#
# COMPACT_ATOMS: atom_id res chain seq x y z
N MET A 1 -5.35 29.42 -9.38
CA MET A 1 -6.51 28.60 -8.96
C MET A 1 -6.05 27.68 -7.84
N SER A 2 -6.74 27.72 -6.70
CA SER A 2 -6.38 26.95 -5.50
C SER A 2 -6.38 25.44 -5.79
N ALA A 3 -5.30 24.74 -5.45
CA ALA A 3 -5.24 23.29 -5.57
C ALA A 3 -6.16 22.65 -4.52
N SER A 4 -7.21 21.98 -4.98
CA SER A 4 -8.18 21.30 -4.14
C SER A 4 -7.52 20.20 -3.28
N VAL A 5 -7.79 20.18 -1.98
CA VAL A 5 -7.13 19.28 -1.00
C VAL A 5 -8.00 18.07 -0.65
N TYR A 6 -7.38 16.91 -0.41
CA TYR A 6 -8.09 15.73 0.09
C TYR A 6 -8.57 15.92 1.53
N PRO A 7 -9.69 15.28 1.94
CA PRO A 7 -10.11 15.25 3.33
C PRO A 7 -8.98 14.76 4.23
N LYS A 8 -8.77 15.39 5.39
CA LYS A 8 -7.69 15.04 6.32
C LYS A 8 -7.61 13.54 6.63
N ALA A 9 -8.76 12.90 6.85
CA ALA A 9 -8.83 11.45 7.09
C ALA A 9 -8.29 10.63 5.90
N ALA A 10 -8.58 11.03 4.66
CA ALA A 10 -8.04 10.37 3.46
C ALA A 10 -6.52 10.53 3.39
N SER A 11 -6.01 11.73 3.69
CA SER A 11 -4.58 12.01 3.76
C SER A 11 -3.88 11.20 4.85
N TYR A 12 -4.46 11.08 6.05
CA TYR A 12 -3.93 10.20 7.09
C TYR A 12 -3.90 8.74 6.66
N PHE A 13 -5.01 8.20 6.13
CA PHE A 13 -5.04 6.83 5.61
C PHE A 13 -4.05 6.60 4.48
N HIS A 14 -3.79 7.62 3.65
CA HIS A 14 -2.77 7.54 2.62
C HIS A 14 -1.41 7.21 3.22
N TRP A 15 -0.95 8.04 4.15
CA TRP A 15 0.37 7.91 4.77
C TRP A 15 0.49 6.73 5.74
N LEU A 16 -0.58 6.43 6.49
CA LEU A 16 -0.63 5.28 7.40
C LEU A 16 -0.55 3.94 6.67
N VAL A 17 -1.00 3.86 5.41
CA VAL A 17 -0.78 2.67 4.57
C VAL A 17 0.60 2.74 3.90
N ALA A 18 0.97 3.89 3.37
CA ALA A 18 2.21 4.03 2.60
C ALA A 18 3.45 3.70 3.44
N ALA A 19 3.53 4.19 4.68
CA ALA A 19 4.70 3.98 5.54
C ALA A 19 5.00 2.48 5.83
N PRO A 20 4.06 1.68 6.39
CA PRO A 20 4.32 0.25 6.63
C PRO A 20 4.43 -0.55 5.33
N LEU A 21 3.73 -0.18 4.25
CA LEU A 21 3.86 -0.84 2.95
C LEU A 21 5.29 -0.70 2.41
N ILE A 22 5.81 0.53 2.35
CA ILE A 22 7.18 0.81 1.90
C ILE A 22 8.20 0.14 2.83
N GLY A 23 8.00 0.21 4.15
CA GLY A 23 8.86 -0.48 5.11
C GLY A 23 8.88 -1.99 4.92
N SER A 24 7.73 -2.61 4.63
CA SER A 24 7.62 -4.04 4.34
C SER A 24 8.39 -4.43 3.07
N ILE A 25 8.32 -3.61 2.01
CA ILE A 25 9.10 -3.79 0.78
C ILE A 25 10.60 -3.65 1.06
N GLY A 26 11.01 -2.62 1.82
CA GLY A 26 12.39 -2.45 2.24
C GLY A 26 12.94 -3.67 2.99
N CYS A 27 12.13 -4.25 3.89
CA CYS A 27 12.49 -5.46 4.62
C CYS A 27 12.73 -6.66 3.70
N VAL A 28 11.85 -6.90 2.70
CA VAL A 28 12.05 -8.05 1.79
C VAL A 28 13.23 -7.85 0.85
N LEU A 29 13.47 -6.61 0.38
CA LEU A 29 14.65 -6.29 -0.43
C LEU A 29 15.94 -6.49 0.38
N LYS A 30 15.97 -6.03 1.64
CA LYS A 30 17.10 -6.26 2.53
C LYS A 30 17.29 -7.75 2.83
N CYS A 31 16.21 -8.50 3.04
CA CYS A 31 16.25 -9.95 3.22
C CYS A 31 16.90 -10.66 2.03
N GLN A 32 16.62 -10.22 0.79
CA GLN A 32 17.18 -10.82 -0.43
C GLN A 32 18.70 -10.68 -0.50
N GLN A 33 19.26 -9.62 0.10
CA GLN A 33 20.69 -9.32 0.11
C GLN A 33 21.41 -9.74 1.40
N SER A 34 20.69 -10.27 2.39
CA SER A 34 21.25 -10.58 3.72
C SER A 34 21.81 -12.02 3.79
N PRO A 35 22.81 -12.27 4.65
CA PRO A 35 23.24 -13.62 5.04
C PRO A 35 22.08 -14.46 5.59
N LYS A 36 22.21 -15.79 5.52
CA LYS A 36 21.12 -16.74 5.85
C LYS A 36 20.58 -16.55 7.27
N GLU A 37 21.46 -16.22 8.21
CA GLU A 37 21.20 -16.03 9.64
C GLU A 37 20.29 -14.83 9.91
N GLU A 38 20.37 -13.80 9.06
CA GLU A 38 19.63 -12.54 9.21
C GLU A 38 18.31 -12.54 8.41
N LYS A 39 18.14 -13.44 7.43
CA LYS A 39 16.93 -13.50 6.58
C LYS A 39 15.64 -13.67 7.40
N GLY A 40 15.69 -14.50 8.45
CA GLY A 40 14.53 -14.73 9.32
C GLY A 40 14.03 -13.46 10.00
N LYS A 41 14.96 -12.62 10.50
CA LYS A 41 14.64 -11.36 11.19
C LYS A 41 13.99 -10.36 10.23
N TRP A 42 14.54 -10.20 9.03
CA TRP A 42 13.95 -9.31 8.01
C TRP A 42 12.59 -9.80 7.52
N MET A 43 12.43 -11.12 7.35
CA MET A 43 11.15 -11.70 6.95
C MET A 43 10.08 -11.55 8.05
N TYR A 44 10.45 -11.64 9.33
CA TYR A 44 9.56 -11.39 10.45
C TYR A 44 9.04 -9.94 10.44
N ARG A 45 9.94 -8.97 10.24
CA ARG A 45 9.59 -7.54 10.11
C ARG A 45 8.73 -7.26 8.87
N HIS A 46 9.08 -7.85 7.73
CA HIS A 46 8.29 -7.78 6.50
C HIS A 46 6.84 -8.22 6.71
N LYS A 47 6.64 -9.38 7.34
CA LYS A 47 5.31 -9.91 7.66
C LYS A 47 4.55 -9.05 8.66
N SER A 48 5.23 -8.53 9.69
CA SER A 48 4.63 -7.64 10.69
C SER A 48 4.11 -6.34 10.07
N LEU A 49 4.94 -5.68 9.26
CA LEU A 49 4.56 -4.47 8.53
C LEU A 49 3.50 -4.73 7.46
N GLY A 50 3.56 -5.89 6.80
CA GLY A 50 2.54 -6.32 5.84
C GLY A 50 1.17 -6.55 6.50
N LEU A 51 1.15 -7.18 7.67
CA LEU A 51 -0.07 -7.36 8.46
C LEU A 51 -0.61 -6.02 8.97
N LEU A 52 0.25 -5.12 9.48
CA LEU A 52 -0.15 -3.76 9.86
C LEU A 52 -0.78 -3.01 8.68
N THR A 53 -0.18 -3.12 7.50
CA THR A 53 -0.73 -2.55 6.27
C THR A 53 -2.14 -3.10 5.99
N GLY A 54 -2.33 -4.42 6.09
CA GLY A 54 -3.65 -5.05 5.92
C GLY A 54 -4.71 -4.54 6.90
N ILE A 55 -4.34 -4.38 8.18
CA ILE A 55 -5.22 -3.84 9.23
C ILE A 55 -5.69 -2.42 8.89
N ILE A 56 -4.80 -1.58 8.34
CA ILE A 56 -5.11 -0.18 8.01
C ILE A 56 -5.85 -0.06 6.66
N VAL A 57 -5.60 -0.96 5.72
CA VAL A 57 -6.26 -0.96 4.40
C VAL A 57 -7.76 -1.16 4.53
N ALA A 58 -8.24 -2.05 5.40
CA ALA A 58 -9.67 -2.29 5.59
C ALA A 58 -10.47 -1.01 5.94
N PRO A 59 -10.15 -0.25 7.00
CA PRO A 59 -10.84 1.01 7.31
C PRO A 59 -10.57 2.09 6.26
N ARG A 60 -9.41 2.10 5.58
CA ARG A 60 -9.17 3.01 4.44
C ARG A 60 -10.15 2.75 3.29
N LEU A 61 -10.36 1.48 2.92
CA LEU A 61 -11.32 1.08 1.88
C LEU A 61 -12.74 1.44 2.30
N GLY A 62 -13.12 1.13 3.54
CA GLY A 62 -14.41 1.53 4.10
C GLY A 62 -14.62 3.03 4.00
N TYR A 63 -13.65 3.83 4.44
CA TYR A 63 -13.74 5.29 4.36
C TYR A 63 -13.86 5.78 2.90
N ARG A 64 -13.10 5.20 1.96
CA ARG A 64 -13.19 5.52 0.53
C ARG A 64 -14.58 5.23 -0.06
N LEU A 65 -15.18 4.10 0.32
CA LEU A 65 -16.50 3.67 -0.16
C LEU A 65 -17.61 4.55 0.43
N PHE A 66 -17.63 4.75 1.75
CA PHE A 66 -18.68 5.51 2.43
C PHE A 66 -18.56 7.03 2.28
N ASN A 67 -17.42 7.55 1.84
CA ASN A 67 -17.20 8.99 1.62
C ASN A 67 -16.92 9.32 0.15
N ALA A 68 -17.42 8.53 -0.80
CA ALA A 68 -17.04 8.62 -2.21
C ALA A 68 -17.16 10.03 -2.82
N ALA A 69 -18.20 10.80 -2.46
CA ALA A 69 -18.38 12.18 -2.90
C ALA A 69 -17.21 13.10 -2.47
N ARG A 70 -16.61 12.87 -1.30
CA ARG A 70 -15.48 13.65 -0.78
C ARG A 70 -14.16 13.39 -1.51
N TYR A 71 -14.13 12.43 -2.43
CA TYR A 71 -12.98 12.09 -3.26
C TYR A 71 -13.07 12.64 -4.70
N GLN A 72 -14.12 13.38 -5.05
CA GLN A 72 -14.30 13.98 -6.37
C GLN A 72 -13.52 15.30 -6.50
N ILE A 73 -12.19 15.22 -6.41
CA ILE A 73 -11.32 16.41 -6.26
C ILE A 73 -10.66 16.85 -7.58
N GLY A 74 -10.91 16.11 -8.67
CA GLY A 74 -10.38 16.42 -10.00
C GLY A 74 -8.85 16.28 -10.12
N HIS A 75 -8.37 16.25 -11.37
CA HIS A 75 -6.94 16.29 -11.66
C HIS A 75 -6.37 17.69 -11.41
N PRO A 76 -5.08 17.83 -11.03
CA PRO A 76 -4.44 19.15 -10.92
C PRO A 76 -4.57 19.96 -12.23
N SER A 77 -4.66 21.28 -12.12
CA SER A 77 -4.65 22.17 -13.29
C SER A 77 -3.42 21.90 -14.17
N GLY A 78 -3.59 21.91 -15.49
CA GLY A 78 -2.51 21.62 -16.44
C GLY A 78 -2.20 20.13 -16.63
N THR A 79 -2.95 19.22 -16.01
CA THR A 79 -2.87 17.78 -16.31
C THR A 79 -3.54 17.48 -17.65
N SER A 80 -2.80 16.87 -18.57
CA SER A 80 -3.37 16.47 -19.87
C SER A 80 -4.37 15.31 -19.72
N PRO A 81 -5.29 15.10 -20.67
CA PRO A 81 -6.25 13.98 -20.61
C PRO A 81 -5.60 12.60 -20.51
N ILE A 82 -4.45 12.41 -21.15
CA ILE A 82 -3.70 11.14 -21.11
C ILE A 82 -3.09 10.93 -19.72
N GLU A 83 -2.44 11.95 -19.16
CA GLU A 83 -1.88 11.89 -17.80
C GLU A 83 -2.96 11.63 -16.76
N GLY A 84 -4.12 12.27 -16.88
CA GLY A 84 -5.26 12.03 -16.00
C GLY A 84 -5.71 10.56 -16.02
N LYS A 85 -5.87 9.97 -17.22
CA LYS A 85 -6.21 8.55 -17.37
C LYS A 85 -5.15 7.62 -16.76
N VAL A 86 -3.87 7.92 -16.97
CA VAL A 86 -2.77 7.13 -16.38
C VAL A 86 -2.77 7.24 -14.86
N ALA A 87 -3.05 8.43 -14.31
CA ALA A 87 -3.18 8.63 -12.87
C ALA A 87 -4.35 7.83 -12.29
N ASP A 88 -5.51 7.85 -12.95
CA ASP A 88 -6.68 7.08 -12.54
C ASP A 88 -6.42 5.57 -12.57
N LEU A 89 -5.76 5.07 -13.63
CA LEU A 89 -5.36 3.67 -13.74
C LEU A 89 -4.33 3.29 -12.67
N SER A 90 -3.35 4.15 -12.41
CA SER A 90 -2.34 3.94 -11.35
C SER A 90 -3.02 3.82 -9.98
N HIS A 91 -3.97 4.70 -9.67
CA HIS A 91 -4.74 4.60 -8.43
C HIS A 91 -5.55 3.31 -8.36
N ALA A 92 -6.29 2.95 -9.41
CA ALA A 92 -7.07 1.71 -9.44
C ALA A 92 -6.18 0.47 -9.23
N ALA A 93 -5.03 0.42 -9.91
CA ALA A 93 -4.04 -0.64 -9.74
C ALA A 93 -3.49 -0.69 -8.31
N LEU A 94 -3.21 0.46 -7.69
CA LEU A 94 -2.76 0.53 -6.31
C LEU A 94 -3.83 0.13 -5.30
N TYR A 95 -5.11 0.44 -5.55
CA TYR A 95 -6.22 -0.04 -4.72
C TYR A 95 -6.33 -1.57 -4.77
N ALA A 96 -6.24 -2.17 -5.97
CA ALA A 96 -6.21 -3.61 -6.11
C ALA A 96 -4.97 -4.21 -5.42
N PHE A 97 -3.79 -3.65 -5.67
CA PHE A 97 -2.54 -4.07 -5.09
C PHE A 97 -2.57 -4.02 -3.56
N MET A 98 -2.90 -2.88 -2.95
CA MET A 98 -2.89 -2.72 -1.49
C MET A 98 -3.95 -3.59 -0.79
N THR A 99 -4.92 -4.13 -1.52
CA THR A 99 -5.93 -5.05 -0.99
C THR A 99 -5.48 -6.49 -1.12
N ILE A 100 -5.12 -6.93 -2.33
CA ILE A 100 -4.80 -8.33 -2.63
C ILE A 100 -3.43 -8.70 -2.03
N MET A 101 -2.47 -7.77 -1.98
CA MET A 101 -1.14 -7.99 -1.42
C MET A 101 -1.18 -8.43 0.06
N PRO A 102 -1.74 -7.65 1.01
CA PRO A 102 -1.84 -8.11 2.39
C PRO A 102 -2.80 -9.27 2.56
N ALA A 103 -3.92 -9.34 1.82
CA ALA A 103 -4.87 -10.45 1.91
C ALA A 103 -4.21 -11.80 1.56
N SER A 104 -3.43 -11.84 0.46
CA SER A 104 -2.65 -13.02 0.07
C SER A 104 -1.55 -13.35 1.08
N GLY A 105 -0.88 -12.34 1.66
CA GLY A 105 0.14 -12.56 2.70
C GLY A 105 -0.44 -13.16 3.99
N ILE A 106 -1.60 -12.64 4.42
CA ILE A 106 -2.36 -13.11 5.58
C ILE A 106 -2.85 -14.54 5.33
N ALA A 107 -3.50 -14.80 4.20
CA ALA A 107 -3.98 -16.13 3.85
C ALA A 107 -2.84 -17.16 3.82
N MET A 108 -1.70 -16.80 3.23
CA MET A 108 -0.50 -17.63 3.21
C MET A 108 -0.02 -18.01 4.61
N GLY A 109 0.11 -17.04 5.53
CA GLY A 109 0.59 -17.31 6.89
C GLY A 109 -0.42 -18.06 7.75
N TYR A 110 -1.70 -17.68 7.65
CA TYR A 110 -2.78 -18.27 8.43
C TYR A 110 -3.07 -19.71 8.03
N TYR A 111 -3.34 -19.97 6.74
CA TYR A 111 -3.63 -21.32 6.23
C TYR A 111 -2.39 -22.20 6.14
N GLY A 112 -1.19 -21.61 6.15
CA GLY A 112 0.06 -22.36 6.23
C GLY A 112 0.36 -22.91 7.64
N GLY A 113 -0.46 -22.62 8.64
CA GLY A 113 -0.32 -23.13 10.02
C GLY A 113 0.80 -22.48 10.84
N LYS A 114 1.65 -21.65 10.22
CA LYS A 114 2.79 -20.98 10.89
C LYS A 114 2.39 -19.70 11.63
N GLY A 115 1.16 -19.24 11.44
CA GLY A 115 0.65 -18.00 12.03
C GLY A 115 1.15 -16.74 11.33
N LEU A 116 0.81 -15.61 11.93
CA LEU A 116 1.10 -14.26 11.41
C LEU A 116 2.01 -13.52 12.39
N PRO A 117 3.31 -13.41 12.09
CA PRO A 117 4.23 -12.55 12.85
C PRO A 117 3.73 -11.12 12.94
N PHE A 118 3.75 -10.55 14.15
CA PHE A 118 3.31 -9.18 14.41
C PHE A 118 4.13 -8.51 15.51
N PHE A 119 5.26 -7.93 15.10
CA PHE A 119 6.22 -7.14 15.89
C PHE A 119 6.83 -7.87 17.09
N TRP A 120 6.07 -8.07 18.16
CA TRP A 120 6.49 -8.75 19.39
C TRP A 120 5.64 -9.99 19.69
N THR A 121 4.63 -10.27 18.87
CA THR A 121 3.74 -11.41 19.04
C THR A 121 3.55 -12.17 17.72
N THR A 122 2.89 -13.32 17.79
CA THR A 122 2.48 -14.08 16.61
C THR A 122 1.01 -14.45 16.77
N ILE A 123 0.19 -14.03 15.82
CA ILE A 123 -1.21 -14.45 15.77
C ILE A 123 -1.24 -15.91 15.32
N PRO A 124 -1.91 -16.82 16.06
CA PRO A 124 -2.00 -18.22 15.67
C PRO A 124 -2.59 -18.41 14.26
N GLY A 125 -2.08 -19.40 13.54
CA GLY A 125 -2.64 -19.82 12.26
C GLY A 125 -3.85 -20.75 12.45
N ALA A 126 -4.35 -21.28 11.33
CA ALA A 126 -5.39 -22.31 11.37
C ALA A 126 -4.88 -23.57 12.08
N ALA A 127 -5.71 -24.15 12.97
CA ALA A 127 -5.40 -25.39 13.67
C ALA A 127 -5.18 -26.57 12.70
N THR A 128 -5.95 -26.60 11.61
CA THR A 128 -5.77 -27.54 10.49
C THR A 128 -5.29 -26.74 9.27
N PRO A 129 -4.00 -26.83 8.91
CA PRO A 129 -3.45 -26.11 7.77
C PRO A 129 -4.08 -26.55 6.44
N ASN A 130 -4.20 -25.62 5.50
CA ASN A 130 -4.58 -25.90 4.11
C ASN A 130 -3.44 -25.49 3.18
N GLY A 131 -2.60 -26.47 2.81
CA GLY A 131 -1.42 -26.25 1.97
C GLY A 131 -1.75 -25.75 0.56
N SER A 132 -2.92 -26.10 0.01
CA SER A 132 -3.36 -25.63 -1.31
C SER A 132 -3.61 -24.13 -1.31
N ILE A 133 -4.39 -23.64 -0.34
CA ILE A 133 -4.63 -22.19 -0.16
C ILE A 133 -3.30 -21.48 0.08
N ALA A 134 -2.48 -21.96 1.00
CA ALA A 134 -1.21 -21.33 1.33
C ALA A 134 -0.27 -21.21 0.11
N LYS A 135 -0.18 -22.26 -0.72
CA LYS A 135 0.64 -22.27 -1.95
C LYS A 135 0.11 -21.29 -3.00
N ASN A 136 -1.21 -21.28 -3.22
CA ASN A 136 -1.83 -20.34 -4.17
C ASN A 136 -1.66 -18.90 -3.71
N SER A 137 -1.88 -18.63 -2.42
CA SER A 137 -1.66 -17.31 -1.82
C SER A 137 -0.20 -16.87 -1.94
N PHE A 138 0.78 -17.77 -1.72
CA PHE A 138 2.19 -17.46 -1.95
C PHE A 138 2.48 -17.07 -3.42
N SER A 139 1.91 -17.82 -4.38
CA SER A 139 2.08 -17.52 -5.80
C SER A 139 1.55 -16.12 -6.16
N ILE A 140 0.34 -15.79 -5.71
CA ILE A 140 -0.27 -14.47 -5.89
C ILE A 140 0.60 -13.39 -5.25
N HIS A 141 0.99 -13.59 -3.98
CA HIS A 141 1.77 -12.62 -3.21
C HIS A 141 3.13 -12.34 -3.87
N LYS A 142 3.84 -13.39 -4.30
CA LYS A 142 5.14 -13.27 -4.98
C LYS A 142 4.99 -12.55 -6.32
N THR A 143 3.96 -12.90 -7.09
CA THR A 143 3.68 -12.30 -8.41
C THR A 143 3.38 -10.82 -8.26
N LEU A 144 2.42 -10.47 -7.42
CA LEU A 144 2.09 -9.07 -7.14
C LEU A 144 3.29 -8.32 -6.56
N GLY A 145 4.09 -8.95 -5.70
CA GLY A 145 5.25 -8.32 -5.06
C GLY A 145 6.31 -7.95 -6.08
N THR A 146 6.46 -8.75 -7.12
CA THR A 146 7.36 -8.47 -8.25
C THR A 146 6.92 -7.23 -9.01
N TYR A 147 5.63 -7.13 -9.36
CA TYR A 147 5.09 -5.96 -10.06
C TYR A 147 5.01 -4.71 -9.18
N GLY A 148 4.76 -4.88 -7.87
CA GLY A 148 4.68 -3.80 -6.89
C GLY A 148 5.97 -2.98 -6.80
N LYS A 149 7.13 -3.61 -7.05
CA LYS A 149 8.44 -2.94 -7.14
C LYS A 149 8.50 -1.88 -8.24
N TYR A 150 7.67 -1.97 -9.27
CA TYR A 150 7.60 -1.01 -10.36
C TYR A 150 6.39 -0.07 -10.21
N LEU A 151 5.24 -0.61 -9.81
CA LEU A 151 4.00 0.17 -9.66
C LEU A 151 4.15 1.33 -8.67
N ILE A 152 4.80 1.09 -7.52
CA ILE A 152 4.97 2.12 -6.49
C ILE A 152 5.90 3.25 -6.96
N PRO A 153 7.11 2.98 -7.51
CA PRO A 153 7.94 4.02 -8.09
C PRO A 153 7.28 4.78 -9.23
N ILE A 154 6.51 4.12 -10.11
CA ILE A 154 5.78 4.81 -11.18
C ILE A 154 4.77 5.81 -10.60
N HIS A 155 4.00 5.41 -9.61
CA HIS A 155 3.06 6.28 -8.92
C HIS A 155 3.77 7.47 -8.24
N MET A 156 4.83 7.20 -7.48
CA MET A 156 5.63 8.24 -6.83
C MET A 156 6.29 9.17 -7.86
N GLY A 157 6.78 8.63 -8.98
CA GLY A 157 7.38 9.40 -10.07
C GLY A 157 6.38 10.36 -10.72
N GLY A 158 5.12 9.96 -10.85
CA GLY A 158 4.03 10.86 -11.27
C GLY A 158 3.85 12.04 -10.30
N ALA A 159 3.83 11.77 -9.00
CA ALA A 159 3.76 12.83 -7.99
C ALA A 159 4.99 13.75 -8.01
N VAL A 160 6.20 13.20 -8.14
CA VAL A 160 7.43 13.99 -8.26
C VAL A 160 7.39 14.86 -9.51
N LYS A 161 7.00 14.31 -10.67
CA LYS A 161 6.83 15.08 -11.91
C LYS A 161 5.91 16.28 -11.69
N HIS A 162 4.71 16.05 -11.17
CA HIS A 162 3.76 17.14 -10.91
C HIS A 162 4.36 18.20 -9.98
N SER A 163 5.08 17.79 -8.93
CA SER A 163 5.76 18.72 -8.02
C SER A 163 6.84 19.55 -8.69
N VAL A 164 7.67 18.95 -9.56
CA VAL A 164 8.77 19.64 -10.25
C VAL A 164 8.22 20.66 -11.25
N PHE A 165 7.11 20.35 -11.92
CA PHE A 165 6.45 21.26 -12.87
C PHE A 165 5.44 22.22 -12.20
N GLY A 166 5.65 22.54 -10.91
CA GLY A 166 4.91 23.60 -10.21
C GLY A 166 3.50 23.22 -9.72
N ASN A 167 3.07 21.97 -9.84
CA ASN A 167 1.81 21.53 -9.25
C ASN A 167 2.00 21.21 -7.76
N GLY A 168 1.17 21.81 -6.90
CA GLY A 168 1.14 21.54 -5.45
C GLY A 168 0.59 20.15 -5.07
N ILE A 169 0.98 19.08 -5.77
CA ILE A 169 0.42 17.72 -5.59
C ILE A 169 0.61 17.19 -4.16
N TRP A 170 1.75 17.48 -3.53
CA TRP A 170 2.03 17.10 -2.14
C TRP A 170 1.12 17.82 -1.15
N HIS A 171 0.78 19.09 -1.42
CA HIS A 171 -0.15 19.87 -0.59
C HIS A 171 -1.54 19.22 -0.54
N ARG A 172 -1.96 18.58 -1.64
CA ARG A 172 -3.29 17.95 -1.74
C ARG A 172 -3.44 16.74 -0.81
N ILE A 173 -2.35 16.02 -0.53
CA ILE A 173 -2.36 14.79 0.31
C ILE A 173 -1.67 14.99 1.66
N ASN A 174 -1.29 16.22 2.00
CA ASN A 174 -0.71 16.55 3.30
C ASN A 174 -1.85 16.66 4.34
N PRO A 175 -1.85 15.86 5.42
CA PRO A 175 -2.91 15.89 6.43
C PRO A 175 -2.93 17.20 7.25
N PHE A 176 -1.86 17.99 7.21
CA PHE A 176 -1.73 19.25 7.93
C PHE A 176 -2.04 20.48 7.06
N SER A 177 -2.21 20.30 5.75
CA SER A 177 -2.54 21.39 4.85
C SER A 177 -3.94 21.93 5.10
N LYS A 178 -4.07 23.26 5.10
CA LYS A 178 -5.37 23.93 5.08
C LYS A 178 -5.88 24.02 3.63
N PRO A 179 -7.20 23.97 3.40
CA PRO A 179 -7.77 24.38 2.13
C PRO A 179 -7.30 25.81 1.84
N MET A 180 -6.69 26.06 0.68
CA MET A 180 -6.39 27.42 0.27
C MET A 180 -7.71 28.01 -0.25
N HIS A 181 -8.20 29.06 0.42
CA HIS A 181 -9.35 29.84 -0.03
C HIS A 181 -8.98 30.69 -1.24
#